data_AF-A0A1E4EEZ0-F1
#
_entry.id   AF-A0A1E4EEZ0-F1
#
_cell.length_a   1.000
_cell.length_b   1.000
_cell.length_c   1.000
_cell.angle_alpha   90.00
_cell.angle_beta   90.00
_cell.angle_gamma   90.00
#
_symmetry.space_group_name_H-M   'P 1'
#
loop_
_entity.id
_entity.type
_entity.pdbx_description
1 polymer ?
#
loop_
_entity_poly.entity_id
_entity_poly.type
_entity_poly.pdbx_seq_one_letter_code
_entity_poly.pdbx_strand_id
1 'polypeptide(L)'
;MIHPAADVQSKQIGEGTRVWQFAIILAGAVVGKDCNINCHTFIENDVIIGNRVTVKSGVFLWDGLRLADDVFIGPNVTFTNDKYPRSRQYPAEFQLTKIGAFASVGANATILGGITIGEYALIGAGAVVTKDVPPFTLVYGNPARVMAKLNEKGEIIEKYNGA
;
A
#
# COMPACT_ATOMS: atom_id res chain seq x y z
N MET A 1 -13.54 4.59 14.99
CA MET A 1 -13.48 3.68 16.17
C MET A 1 -12.08 3.13 16.27
N ILE A 2 -11.42 3.30 17.41
CA ILE A 2 -10.08 2.74 17.66
C ILE A 2 -10.26 1.66 18.72
N HIS A 3 -9.84 0.43 18.39
CA HIS A 3 -9.94 -0.68 19.32
C HIS A 3 -9.02 -0.46 20.53
N PRO A 4 -9.42 -0.80 21.78
CA PRO A 4 -8.62 -0.54 22.99
C PRO A 4 -7.24 -1.22 23.01
N ALA A 5 -7.09 -2.31 22.26
CA ALA A 5 -5.84 -3.05 22.11
C ALA A 5 -4.96 -2.56 20.93
N ALA A 6 -5.32 -1.46 20.26
CA ALA A 6 -4.45 -0.79 19.30
C ALA A 6 -3.58 0.26 20.01
N ASP A 7 -2.37 0.49 19.51
CA ASP A 7 -1.49 1.57 19.97
C ASP A 7 -1.48 2.68 18.92
N VAL A 8 -2.22 3.76 19.19
CA VAL A 8 -2.38 4.89 18.24
C VAL A 8 -1.85 6.15 18.89
N GLN A 9 -0.73 6.64 18.37
CA GLN A 9 -0.06 7.86 18.82
C GLN A 9 -0.44 9.07 17.95
N SER A 10 -0.83 8.85 16.69
CA SER A 10 -1.23 9.93 15.78
C SER A 10 -2.53 10.60 16.25
N LYS A 11 -2.55 11.93 16.13
CA LYS A 11 -3.76 12.76 16.31
C LYS A 11 -4.50 13.00 14.99
N GLN A 12 -3.99 12.51 13.87
CA GLN A 12 -4.47 12.78 12.52
C GLN A 12 -5.17 11.55 11.93
N ILE A 13 -6.19 11.08 12.64
CA ILE A 13 -7.05 9.98 12.19
C ILE A 13 -8.41 10.56 11.81
N GLY A 14 -8.77 10.44 10.53
CA GLY A 14 -10.02 10.98 10.01
C GLY A 14 -11.27 10.33 10.58
N GLU A 15 -12.37 11.07 10.54
CA GLU A 15 -13.70 10.60 10.95
C GLU A 15 -14.10 9.32 10.20
N GLY A 16 -14.84 8.42 10.88
CA GLY A 16 -15.28 7.15 10.30
C GLY A 16 -14.20 6.07 10.21
N THR A 17 -12.91 6.42 10.33
CA THR A 17 -11.81 5.45 10.28
C THR A 17 -11.88 4.45 11.44
N ARG A 18 -11.70 3.18 11.08
CA ARG A 18 -11.67 2.04 12.00
C ARG A 18 -10.24 1.53 12.13
N VAL A 19 -9.78 1.40 13.37
CA VAL A 19 -8.47 0.82 13.70
C VAL A 19 -8.71 -0.39 14.60
N TRP A 20 -8.29 -1.57 14.14
CA TRP A 20 -8.52 -2.83 14.81
C TRP A 20 -7.38 -3.21 15.78
N GLN A 21 -7.59 -4.24 16.59
CA GLN A 21 -6.68 -4.67 17.64
C GLN A 21 -5.25 -4.93 17.14
N PHE A 22 -4.26 -4.57 17.94
CA PHE A 22 -2.84 -4.80 17.65
C PHE A 22 -2.31 -4.08 16.40
N ALA A 23 -3.06 -3.10 15.88
CA ALA A 23 -2.50 -2.09 14.99
C ALA A 23 -1.66 -1.09 15.80
N ILE A 24 -0.56 -0.65 15.21
CA ILE A 24 0.33 0.36 15.78
C ILE A 24 0.46 1.51 14.77
N ILE A 25 0.19 2.74 15.20
CA ILE A 25 0.23 3.95 14.34
C ILE A 25 1.05 5.03 15.06
N LEU A 26 2.20 5.39 14.49
CA LEU A 26 3.11 6.38 15.09
C LEU A 26 2.59 7.81 14.93
N ALA A 27 3.13 8.72 15.76
CA ALA A 27 2.61 10.07 15.95
C ALA A 27 2.54 10.91 14.66
N GLY A 28 3.49 10.72 13.73
CA GLY A 28 3.55 11.49 12.48
C GLY A 28 2.52 11.09 11.42
N ALA A 29 1.98 9.87 11.49
CA ALA A 29 1.14 9.32 10.43
C ALA A 29 -0.12 10.16 10.19
N VAL A 30 -0.55 10.27 8.93
CA VAL A 30 -1.81 10.91 8.55
C VAL A 30 -2.73 9.85 7.91
N VAL A 31 -3.91 9.65 8.49
CA VAL A 31 -4.91 8.72 7.97
C VAL A 31 -6.21 9.47 7.71
N GLY A 32 -6.72 9.41 6.47
CA GLY A 32 -7.95 10.06 6.06
C GLY A 32 -9.21 9.47 6.68
N LYS A 33 -10.36 9.82 6.11
CA LYS A 33 -11.70 9.44 6.57
C LYS A 33 -12.10 8.06 6.07
N ASP A 34 -12.98 7.39 6.81
CA ASP A 34 -13.62 6.13 6.42
C ASP A 34 -12.65 5.00 6.05
N CYS A 35 -11.43 5.03 6.58
CA CYS A 35 -10.44 4.00 6.37
C CYS A 35 -10.70 2.76 7.24
N ASN A 36 -10.11 1.63 6.84
CA ASN A 36 -10.18 0.38 7.58
C ASN A 36 -8.77 -0.18 7.79
N ILE A 37 -8.20 0.05 8.97
CA ILE A 37 -6.84 -0.34 9.35
C ILE A 37 -6.91 -1.60 10.21
N ASN A 38 -6.73 -2.76 9.58
CA ASN A 38 -6.92 -4.06 10.21
C ASN A 38 -5.84 -4.42 11.24
N CYS A 39 -6.07 -5.52 11.96
CA CYS A 39 -5.20 -6.00 13.03
C CYS A 39 -3.78 -6.29 12.54
N HIS A 40 -2.79 -6.15 13.43
CA HIS A 40 -1.38 -6.44 13.11
C HIS A 40 -0.87 -5.63 11.92
N THR A 41 -1.22 -4.35 11.89
CA THR A 41 -0.65 -3.37 10.96
C THR A 41 0.32 -2.47 11.73
N PHE A 42 1.32 -1.95 11.02
CA PHE A 42 2.28 -0.98 11.56
C PHE A 42 2.36 0.18 10.60
N ILE A 43 2.25 1.41 11.09
CA ILE A 43 2.27 2.64 10.28
C ILE A 43 3.27 3.62 10.90
N GLU A 44 4.33 3.95 10.16
CA GLU A 44 5.38 4.88 10.61
C GLU A 44 4.98 6.36 10.51
N ASN A 45 5.94 7.26 10.77
CA ASN A 45 5.69 8.68 10.93
C ASN A 45 5.45 9.38 9.59
N ASP A 46 6.24 9.09 8.57
CA ASP A 46 6.12 9.67 7.23
C ASP A 46 5.24 8.79 6.33
N VAL A 47 3.99 8.58 6.75
CA VAL A 47 2.98 7.87 5.97
C VAL A 47 1.73 8.74 5.83
N ILE A 48 1.26 8.88 4.58
CA ILE A 48 -0.01 9.55 4.28
C ILE A 48 -0.95 8.56 3.62
N ILE A 49 -2.11 8.37 4.23
CA ILE A 49 -3.20 7.55 3.73
C ILE A 49 -4.40 8.47 3.44
N GLY A 50 -4.93 8.39 2.22
CA GLY A 50 -6.13 9.09 1.80
C GLY A 50 -7.40 8.58 2.50
N ASN A 51 -8.55 8.82 1.88
CA ASN A 51 -9.87 8.43 2.39
C ASN A 51 -10.30 7.08 1.82
N ARG A 52 -11.17 6.36 2.57
CA ARG A 52 -11.79 5.08 2.14
C ARG A 52 -10.76 3.99 1.81
N VAL A 53 -9.55 4.11 2.34
CA VAL A 53 -8.48 3.13 2.14
C VAL A 53 -8.70 1.93 3.04
N THR A 54 -8.51 0.73 2.49
CA THR A 54 -8.47 -0.51 3.28
C THR A 54 -7.04 -1.03 3.36
N VAL A 55 -6.54 -1.22 4.58
CA VAL A 55 -5.26 -1.87 4.85
C VAL A 55 -5.54 -3.16 5.62
N LYS A 56 -5.35 -4.30 4.97
CA LYS A 56 -5.57 -5.62 5.57
C LYS A 56 -4.44 -5.98 6.56
N SER A 57 -4.66 -7.05 7.32
CA SER A 57 -3.75 -7.48 8.37
C SER A 57 -2.37 -7.92 7.86
N GLY A 58 -1.36 -7.78 8.73
CA GLY A 58 0.02 -8.17 8.43
C GLY A 58 0.76 -7.22 7.49
N VAL A 59 0.26 -6.00 7.32
CA VAL A 59 0.82 -4.98 6.43
C VAL A 59 1.55 -3.93 7.25
N PHE A 60 2.82 -3.68 6.89
CA PHE A 60 3.63 -2.62 7.49
C PHE A 60 3.88 -1.53 6.46
N LEU A 61 3.52 -0.29 6.82
CA LEU A 61 3.64 0.91 6.01
C LEU A 61 4.79 1.74 6.57
N TRP A 62 5.91 1.72 5.86
CA TRP A 62 7.14 2.41 6.25
C TRP A 62 7.15 3.88 5.83
N ASP A 63 8.05 4.65 6.42
CA ASP A 63 8.33 6.04 6.05
C ASP A 63 8.57 6.18 4.54
N GLY A 64 7.97 7.21 3.95
CA GLY A 64 8.00 7.47 2.50
C GLY A 64 6.81 6.87 1.73
N LEU A 65 5.77 6.33 2.38
CA LEU A 65 4.61 5.77 1.69
C LEU A 65 3.46 6.77 1.55
N ARG A 66 2.87 6.84 0.36
CA ARG A 66 1.68 7.66 0.06
C ARG A 66 0.60 6.79 -0.60
N LEU A 67 -0.53 6.63 0.07
CA LEU A 67 -1.71 5.94 -0.45
C LEU A 67 -2.77 6.98 -0.77
N ALA A 68 -3.23 7.04 -2.02
CA ALA A 68 -4.34 7.88 -2.41
C ALA A 68 -5.69 7.33 -1.91
N ASP A 69 -6.77 8.04 -2.20
CA ASP A 69 -8.13 7.65 -1.86
C ASP A 69 -8.52 6.30 -2.51
N ASP A 70 -9.40 5.55 -1.85
CA ASP A 70 -10.01 4.31 -2.36
C ASP A 70 -9.01 3.18 -2.69
N VAL A 71 -7.78 3.26 -2.16
CA VAL A 71 -6.78 2.21 -2.30
C VAL A 71 -7.16 0.96 -1.49
N PHE A 72 -6.92 -0.21 -2.06
CA PHE A 72 -7.02 -1.49 -1.37
C PHE A 72 -5.64 -2.14 -1.22
N ILE A 73 -5.19 -2.37 0.01
CA ILE A 73 -3.98 -3.12 0.31
C ILE A 73 -4.37 -4.48 0.91
N GLY A 74 -4.10 -5.53 0.16
CA GLY A 74 -4.37 -6.92 0.53
C GLY A 74 -3.59 -7.41 1.74
N PRO A 75 -3.99 -8.55 2.33
CA PRO A 75 -3.32 -9.08 3.52
C PRO A 75 -1.87 -9.44 3.22
N ASN A 76 -0.98 -9.19 4.18
CA ASN A 76 0.46 -9.47 4.09
C ASN A 76 1.19 -8.82 2.90
N VAL A 77 0.64 -7.76 2.31
CA VAL A 77 1.41 -6.95 1.34
C VAL A 77 2.64 -6.36 2.04
N THR A 78 3.78 -6.48 1.38
CA THR A 78 5.06 -6.01 1.88
C THR A 78 5.54 -4.81 1.08
N PHE A 79 5.81 -3.69 1.77
CA PHE A 79 6.48 -2.52 1.19
C PHE A 79 7.95 -2.50 1.61
N THR A 80 8.80 -1.87 0.79
CA THR A 80 10.15 -1.48 1.19
C THR A 80 10.38 0.01 0.91
N ASN A 81 11.35 0.61 1.57
CA ASN A 81 11.72 2.02 1.40
C ASN A 81 13.25 2.24 1.30
N ASP A 82 14.02 1.16 1.38
CA ASP A 82 15.45 1.11 1.11
C ASP A 82 15.72 0.06 0.02
N LYS A 83 16.48 0.45 -1.00
CA LYS A 83 16.83 -0.40 -2.14
C LYS A 83 17.93 -1.40 -1.78
N TYR A 84 18.84 -1.04 -0.86
CA TYR A 84 20.02 -1.82 -0.51
C TYR A 84 20.23 -1.85 1.01
N PRO A 85 19.25 -2.36 1.79
CA PRO A 85 19.32 -2.31 3.24
C PRO A 85 20.53 -3.09 3.77
N ARG A 86 21.27 -2.45 4.66
CA ARG A 86 22.41 -3.04 5.38
C ARG A 86 22.30 -2.70 6.87
N SER A 87 22.54 -3.69 7.73
CA SER A 87 22.47 -3.49 9.18
C SER A 87 23.39 -2.35 9.63
N ARG A 88 22.85 -1.43 10.45
CA ARG A 88 23.53 -0.22 10.95
C ARG A 88 23.96 0.77 9.86
N GLN A 89 23.40 0.66 8.66
CA GLN A 89 23.56 1.64 7.59
C GLN A 89 22.18 2.14 7.23
N TYR A 90 22.02 3.46 7.21
CA TYR A 90 20.75 4.10 6.95
C TYR A 90 20.94 5.02 5.74
N PRO A 91 20.00 5.02 4.78
CA PRO A 91 20.05 5.96 3.69
C PRO A 91 19.89 7.40 4.23
N ALA A 92 20.39 8.38 3.49
CA ALA A 92 20.18 9.78 3.84
C ALA A 92 18.68 10.15 3.76
N GLU A 93 17.97 9.55 2.82
CA GLU A 93 16.54 9.72 2.59
C GLU A 93 15.92 8.38 2.17
N PHE A 94 14.74 8.06 2.72
CA PHE A 94 13.98 6.88 2.31
C PHE A 94 13.28 7.09 0.97
N GLN A 95 13.11 6.02 0.19
CA GLN A 95 12.49 6.09 -1.12
C GLN A 95 10.98 6.33 -1.02
N LEU A 96 10.49 7.32 -1.77
CA LEU A 96 9.06 7.65 -1.82
C LEU A 96 8.30 6.67 -2.72
N THR A 97 7.35 5.93 -2.15
CA THR A 97 6.46 5.01 -2.88
C THR A 97 5.04 5.59 -2.92
N LYS A 98 4.42 5.59 -4.10
CA LYS A 98 3.08 6.17 -4.31
C LYS A 98 2.12 5.15 -4.88
N ILE A 99 0.95 5.02 -4.26
CA ILE A 99 -0.15 4.19 -4.75
C ILE A 99 -1.32 5.11 -5.13
N GLY A 100 -1.67 5.12 -6.41
CA GLY A 100 -2.70 5.96 -7.00
C GLY A 100 -4.12 5.53 -6.60
N ALA A 101 -5.10 6.43 -6.84
CA ALA A 101 -6.47 6.23 -6.38
C ALA A 101 -7.09 4.96 -6.98
N PHE A 102 -7.94 4.27 -6.23
CA PHE A 102 -8.60 3.02 -6.65
C PHE A 102 -7.66 1.84 -6.97
N ALA A 103 -6.34 1.99 -6.82
CA ALA A 103 -5.42 0.91 -7.06
C ALA A 103 -5.59 -0.19 -6.01
N SER A 104 -5.38 -1.44 -6.43
CA SER A 104 -5.53 -2.62 -5.59
C SER A 104 -4.24 -3.43 -5.60
N VAL A 105 -3.69 -3.67 -4.41
CA VAL A 105 -2.51 -4.52 -4.21
C VAL A 105 -2.94 -5.87 -3.64
N GLY A 106 -2.79 -6.92 -4.45
CA GLY A 106 -3.20 -8.28 -4.10
C GLY A 106 -2.43 -8.85 -2.91
N ALA A 107 -3.03 -9.85 -2.26
CA ALA A 107 -2.49 -10.50 -1.08
C ALA A 107 -1.03 -10.94 -1.27
N ASN A 108 -0.18 -10.72 -0.26
CA ASN A 108 1.21 -11.16 -0.22
C ASN A 108 2.08 -10.64 -1.39
N ALA A 109 1.69 -9.56 -2.06
CA ALA A 109 2.55 -8.90 -3.04
C ALA A 109 3.66 -8.09 -2.35
N THR A 110 4.80 -7.96 -3.01
CA THR A 110 5.95 -7.17 -2.56
C THR A 110 6.15 -5.97 -3.48
N ILE A 111 6.17 -4.77 -2.91
CA ILE A 111 6.34 -3.49 -3.60
C ILE A 111 7.71 -2.93 -3.23
N LEU A 112 8.63 -2.86 -4.20
CA LEU A 112 9.95 -2.26 -3.98
C LEU A 112 9.82 -0.74 -3.79
N GLY A 113 10.65 -0.18 -2.92
CA GLY A 113 10.70 1.24 -2.62
C GLY A 113 11.00 2.13 -3.83
N GLY A 114 10.36 3.30 -3.86
CA GLY A 114 10.63 4.33 -4.87
C GLY A 114 9.83 4.20 -6.16
N ILE A 115 8.76 3.39 -6.16
CA ILE A 115 7.93 3.17 -7.35
C ILE A 115 6.54 3.80 -7.22
N THR A 116 5.94 4.07 -8.37
CA THR A 116 4.57 4.56 -8.50
C THR A 116 3.67 3.49 -9.09
N ILE A 117 2.59 3.17 -8.39
CA ILE A 117 1.47 2.36 -8.90
C ILE A 117 0.35 3.33 -9.30
N GLY A 118 -0.02 3.34 -10.58
CA GLY A 118 -1.03 4.24 -11.13
C GLY A 118 -2.44 3.95 -10.60
N GLU A 119 -3.34 4.91 -10.81
CA GLU A 119 -4.76 4.77 -10.46
C GLU A 119 -5.40 3.54 -11.12
N TYR A 120 -6.34 2.89 -10.44
CA TYR A 120 -7.02 1.67 -10.90
C TYR A 120 -6.11 0.50 -11.29
N ALA A 121 -4.79 0.57 -11.04
CA ALA A 121 -3.90 -0.54 -11.30
C ALA A 121 -4.21 -1.71 -10.35
N LEU A 122 -4.05 -2.93 -10.85
CA LEU A 122 -4.26 -4.15 -10.09
C LEU A 122 -2.97 -4.95 -10.04
N ILE A 123 -2.40 -5.07 -8.84
CA ILE A 123 -1.26 -5.94 -8.58
C ILE A 123 -1.81 -7.30 -8.16
N GLY A 124 -1.48 -8.36 -8.90
CA GLY A 124 -1.88 -9.72 -8.57
C GLY A 124 -1.25 -10.20 -7.25
N ALA A 125 -1.91 -11.15 -6.62
CA ALA A 125 -1.40 -11.77 -5.39
C ALA A 125 0.00 -12.39 -5.61
N GLY A 126 0.88 -12.24 -4.62
CA GLY A 126 2.25 -12.76 -4.67
C GLY A 126 3.19 -12.09 -5.68
N ALA A 127 2.77 -11.02 -6.36
CA ALA A 127 3.61 -10.33 -7.33
C ALA A 127 4.78 -9.60 -6.67
N VAL A 128 5.93 -9.54 -7.34
CA VAL A 128 7.08 -8.72 -6.90
C VAL A 128 7.25 -7.56 -7.86
N VAL A 129 6.78 -6.38 -7.46
CA VAL A 129 6.73 -5.18 -8.29
C VAL A 129 8.05 -4.43 -8.16
N THR A 130 8.80 -4.39 -9.26
CA THR A 130 10.16 -3.83 -9.31
C THR A 130 10.27 -2.54 -10.12
N LYS A 131 9.17 -2.08 -10.72
CA LYS A 131 9.08 -0.91 -11.60
C LYS A 131 7.71 -0.27 -11.45
N ASP A 132 7.60 0.98 -11.88
CA ASP A 132 6.32 1.69 -11.95
C ASP A 132 5.28 0.90 -12.74
N VAL A 133 4.03 0.98 -12.30
CA VAL A 133 2.88 0.34 -12.94
C VAL A 133 1.97 1.45 -13.47
N PRO A 134 1.71 1.53 -14.78
CA PRO A 134 0.82 2.53 -15.32
C PRO A 134 -0.61 2.41 -14.77
N PRO A 135 -1.42 3.49 -14.82
CA PRO A 135 -2.84 3.42 -14.54
C PRO A 135 -3.55 2.30 -15.31
N PHE A 136 -4.65 1.79 -14.76
CA PHE A 136 -5.52 0.80 -15.41
C PHE A 136 -4.77 -0.47 -15.90
N THR A 137 -3.70 -0.85 -15.21
CA THR A 137 -2.83 -1.96 -15.64
C THR A 137 -2.90 -3.11 -14.66
N LEU A 138 -3.12 -4.33 -15.17
CA LEU A 138 -2.96 -5.56 -14.42
C LEU A 138 -1.50 -6.04 -14.54
N VAL A 139 -0.85 -6.26 -13.40
CA VAL A 139 0.48 -6.88 -13.34
C VAL A 139 0.50 -8.07 -12.38
N TYR A 140 1.27 -9.11 -12.69
CA TYR A 140 1.59 -10.17 -11.72
C TYR A 140 2.88 -10.91 -12.07
N GLY A 141 3.34 -11.79 -11.18
CA GLY A 141 4.55 -12.59 -11.34
C GLY A 141 5.75 -12.08 -10.53
N ASN A 142 6.87 -12.80 -10.60
CA ASN A 142 8.13 -12.42 -9.96
C ASN A 142 9.29 -12.48 -10.97
N PRO A 143 9.80 -11.33 -11.45
CA PRO A 143 9.28 -9.99 -11.18
C PRO A 143 7.95 -9.78 -11.91
N ALA A 144 7.13 -8.84 -11.44
CA ALA A 144 5.83 -8.55 -12.03
C ALA A 144 5.97 -8.13 -13.51
N ARG A 145 5.04 -8.56 -14.35
CA ARG A 145 4.91 -8.19 -15.76
C ARG A 145 3.52 -7.67 -16.05
N VAL A 146 3.41 -6.82 -17.06
CA VAL A 146 2.14 -6.26 -17.54
C VAL A 146 1.39 -7.34 -18.30
N MET A 147 0.14 -7.58 -17.90
CA MET A 147 -0.66 -8.71 -18.37
C MET A 147 -1.92 -8.27 -19.12
N ALA A 148 -2.52 -7.18 -18.68
CA ALA A 148 -3.74 -6.67 -19.30
C ALA A 148 -3.95 -5.19 -18.97
N LYS A 149 -4.81 -4.56 -19.78
CA LYS A 149 -5.46 -3.30 -19.49
C LYS A 149 -6.81 -3.55 -18.84
N LEU A 150 -7.15 -2.70 -17.88
CA LEU A 150 -8.38 -2.73 -17.10
C LEU A 150 -9.28 -1.55 -17.43
N ASN A 151 -10.56 -1.65 -17.09
CA ASN A 151 -11.44 -0.50 -16.92
C ASN A 151 -11.56 -0.10 -15.43
N GLU A 152 -12.33 0.94 -15.14
CA GLU A 152 -12.59 1.43 -13.77
C GLU A 152 -13.26 0.39 -12.84
N LYS A 153 -13.91 -0.63 -13.41
CA LYS A 153 -14.53 -1.73 -12.66
C LYS A 153 -13.54 -2.87 -12.34
N GLY A 154 -12.30 -2.77 -12.80
CA GLY A 154 -11.29 -3.83 -12.68
C GLY A 154 -11.47 -4.98 -13.67
N GLU A 155 -12.30 -4.81 -14.71
CA GLU A 155 -12.50 -5.82 -15.74
C GLU A 155 -11.42 -5.72 -16.81
N ILE A 156 -10.94 -6.86 -17.30
CA ILE A 156 -9.96 -6.92 -18.39
C ILE A 156 -10.63 -6.49 -19.71
N ILE A 157 -10.12 -5.43 -20.32
CA ILE A 157 -10.59 -4.94 -21.63
C ILE A 157 -9.63 -5.29 -22.77
N GLU A 158 -8.36 -5.54 -22.45
CA GLU A 158 -7.34 -5.95 -23.42
C GLU A 158 -6.30 -6.81 -22.71
N LYS A 159 -5.96 -7.99 -23.28
CA LYS A 159 -4.89 -8.84 -22.76
C LYS A 159 -3.62 -8.64 -23.58
N TYR A 160 -2.49 -8.54 -22.90
CA TYR A 160 -1.19 -8.54 -23.53
C TYR A 160 -0.67 -9.98 -23.57
N ASN A 161 -0.30 -10.45 -24.76
CA ASN A 161 0.29 -11.76 -24.94
C ASN A 161 1.74 -11.72 -24.42
N GLY A 162 1.99 -12.24 -23.22
CA GLY A 162 3.34 -12.36 -22.68
C GLY A 162 3.42 -12.46 -21.16
N ALA A 163 3.05 -13.62 -20.61
CA ALA A 163 3.62 -14.10 -19.34
C ALA A 163 4.61 -15.22 -19.65
#